data_AF-A0A7C5K0D9-F1
#
_entry.id   AF-A0A7C5K0D9-F1
#
_cell.length_a   1.000
_cell.length_b   1.000
_cell.length_c   1.000
_cell.angle_alpha   90.00
_cell.angle_beta   90.00
_cell.angle_gamma   90.00
#
_symmetry.space_group_name_H-M   'P 1'
#
loop_
_entity.id
_entity.type
_entity.pdbx_description
1 polymer ?
#
loop_
_entity_poly.entity_id
_entity_poly.type
_entity_poly.pdbx_seq_one_letter_code
_entity_poly.pdbx_strand_id
1 'polypeptide(L)'
;FGVLAVEIEQVAKKTMTGEDLSEALHEFASKYDSELVDRTINLMIEGLEAGGNMSDLLNKIAIDLQNNRLIRKELAANVMGYVIFIVFAAIIIAPMMFGLSYTLLRVLEKVISNIDLTQTNSFSVPFRIHKGAFHLSDFMIFSYIYLFITSASSAMLVSMIRKGNIKEGINLIPLFTVVSFIIFTLVIKLLSSIIIVAV
;
A
#
# COMPACT_ATOMS: atom_id res chain seq x y z
N PHE A 1 -2.69 -14.11 -30.37
CA PHE A 1 -3.23 -15.37 -29.86
C PHE A 1 -2.43 -16.54 -30.44
N GLY A 2 -1.16 -16.71 -30.06
CA GLY A 2 -0.28 -17.73 -30.66
C GLY A 2 -0.43 -19.09 -30.00
N VAL A 3 0.00 -19.19 -28.73
CA VAL A 3 0.01 -20.45 -27.98
C VAL A 3 -1.39 -21.02 -27.76
N LEU A 4 -2.36 -20.15 -27.40
CA LEU A 4 -3.75 -20.59 -27.17
C LEU A 4 -4.42 -21.12 -28.44
N ALA A 5 -4.12 -20.55 -29.61
CA ALA A 5 -4.72 -21.02 -30.86
C ALA A 5 -4.25 -22.44 -31.22
N VAL A 6 -2.97 -22.74 -31.01
CA VAL A 6 -2.41 -24.09 -31.22
C VAL A 6 -3.06 -25.11 -30.29
N GLU A 7 -3.37 -24.72 -29.06
CA GLU A 7 -3.96 -25.61 -28.06
C GLU A 7 -5.44 -25.86 -28.33
N ILE A 8 -6.20 -24.84 -28.74
CA ILE A 8 -7.58 -25.00 -29.21
C ILE A 8 -7.64 -25.80 -30.52
N GLU A 9 -6.65 -25.67 -31.40
CA GLU A 9 -6.53 -26.50 -32.60
C GLU A 9 -6.30 -27.98 -32.24
N GLN A 10 -5.53 -28.28 -31.18
CA GLN A 10 -5.38 -29.65 -30.67
C GLN A 10 -6.70 -30.20 -30.13
N VAL A 11 -7.46 -29.40 -29.37
CA VAL A 11 -8.81 -29.78 -28.91
C VAL A 11 -9.71 -30.10 -30.11
N ALA A 12 -9.76 -29.21 -31.11
CA ALA A 12 -10.55 -29.43 -32.31
C ALA A 12 -10.15 -30.71 -33.07
N LYS A 13 -8.84 -30.97 -33.20
CA LYS A 13 -8.33 -32.18 -33.85
C LYS A 13 -8.78 -33.46 -33.14
N LYS A 14 -8.73 -33.47 -31.81
CA LYS A 14 -9.16 -34.60 -30.96
C LYS A 14 -10.66 -34.87 -31.11
N THR A 15 -11.47 -33.82 -31.05
CA THR A 15 -12.93 -33.94 -31.27
C THR A 15 -13.24 -34.43 -32.68
N MET A 16 -12.53 -33.96 -33.71
CA MET A 16 -12.69 -34.45 -35.08
C MET A 16 -12.28 -35.92 -35.26
N THR A 17 -11.35 -36.42 -34.45
CA THR A 17 -10.93 -37.84 -34.44
C THR A 17 -11.85 -38.76 -33.61
N GLY A 18 -12.94 -38.23 -33.04
CA GLY A 18 -13.97 -39.00 -32.35
C GLY A 18 -13.91 -38.95 -30.82
N GLU A 19 -13.05 -38.12 -30.24
CA GLU A 19 -13.05 -37.86 -28.79
C GLU A 19 -14.22 -36.94 -28.41
N ASP A 20 -14.78 -37.14 -27.21
CA ASP A 20 -15.83 -36.25 -26.73
C ASP A 20 -15.29 -34.83 -26.51
N LEU A 21 -16.08 -33.83 -26.89
CA LEU A 21 -15.67 -32.42 -26.79
C LEU A 21 -15.47 -31.99 -25.34
N SER A 22 -16.29 -32.50 -24.41
CA SER A 22 -16.16 -32.20 -22.99
C SER A 22 -14.87 -32.78 -22.43
N GLU A 23 -14.51 -34.00 -22.82
CA GLU A 23 -13.26 -34.64 -22.41
C GLU A 23 -12.03 -33.89 -22.96
N ALA A 24 -12.05 -33.53 -24.24
CA ALA A 24 -10.95 -32.79 -24.87
C ALA A 24 -10.76 -31.39 -24.27
N LEU A 25 -11.86 -30.72 -23.89
CA LEU A 25 -11.82 -29.43 -23.19
C LEU A 25 -11.30 -29.60 -21.75
N HIS A 26 -11.74 -30.63 -21.03
CA HIS A 26 -11.27 -30.92 -19.68
C HIS A 26 -9.76 -31.24 -19.68
N GLU A 27 -9.27 -32.01 -20.64
CA GLU A 27 -7.83 -32.27 -20.79
C GLU A 27 -7.06 -30.97 -21.06
N PHE A 28 -7.58 -30.09 -21.92
CA PHE A 28 -7.01 -28.75 -22.14
C PHE A 28 -6.94 -27.94 -20.84
N ALA A 29 -8.00 -27.91 -20.03
CA ALA A 29 -8.01 -27.21 -18.75
C ALA A 29 -6.95 -27.75 -17.78
N SER A 30 -6.86 -29.08 -17.66
CA SER A 30 -5.93 -29.77 -16.75
C SER A 30 -4.46 -29.54 -17.08
N LYS A 31 -4.16 -29.16 -18.33
CA LYS A 31 -2.79 -28.83 -18.79
C LYS A 31 -2.29 -27.50 -18.23
N TYR A 32 -3.18 -26.63 -17.74
CA TYR A 32 -2.84 -25.32 -17.19
C TYR A 32 -3.12 -25.25 -15.69
N ASP A 33 -2.12 -24.84 -14.91
CA ASP A 33 -2.27 -24.52 -13.49
C ASP A 33 -2.92 -23.13 -13.31
N SER A 34 -4.16 -23.00 -13.79
CA SER A 34 -4.94 -21.76 -13.71
C SER A 34 -6.39 -22.05 -13.33
N GLU A 35 -6.74 -21.70 -12.10
CA GLU A 35 -8.11 -21.80 -11.57
C GLU A 35 -9.13 -21.07 -12.46
N LEU A 36 -8.72 -19.98 -13.14
CA LEU A 36 -9.57 -19.26 -14.08
C LEU A 36 -9.88 -20.11 -15.31
N VAL A 37 -8.88 -20.76 -15.92
CA VAL A 37 -9.06 -21.60 -17.11
C VAL A 37 -9.92 -22.80 -16.76
N ASP A 38 -9.59 -23.49 -15.67
CA ASP A 38 -10.32 -24.67 -15.19
C ASP A 38 -11.80 -24.36 -14.93
N ARG A 39 -12.07 -23.31 -14.14
CA ARG A 39 -13.45 -22.88 -13.86
C ARG A 39 -14.21 -22.44 -15.12
N THR A 40 -13.54 -21.79 -16.05
CA THR A 40 -14.15 -21.35 -17.33
C THR A 40 -14.56 -22.53 -18.19
N ILE A 41 -13.69 -23.54 -18.27
CA ILE A 41 -13.93 -24.75 -19.07
C ILE A 41 -15.01 -25.62 -18.42
N ASN A 42 -15.00 -25.79 -17.11
CA ASN A 42 -16.05 -26.55 -16.40
C ASN A 42 -17.43 -25.92 -16.60
N LEU A 43 -17.55 -24.59 -16.52
CA LEU A 43 -18.81 -23.89 -16.85
C LEU A 43 -19.24 -24.07 -18.32
N MET A 44 -18.29 -24.18 -19.23
CA MET A 44 -18.58 -24.45 -20.65
C MET A 44 -19.12 -25.87 -20.84
N ILE A 45 -18.49 -26.87 -20.20
CA ILE A 45 -18.90 -28.28 -20.24
C ILE A 45 -20.31 -28.45 -19.65
N GLU A 46 -20.57 -27.91 -18.46
CA GLU A 46 -21.89 -27.95 -17.82
C GLU A 46 -22.98 -27.31 -18.72
N GLY A 47 -22.64 -26.21 -19.40
CA GLY A 47 -23.55 -25.56 -20.35
C GLY A 47 -23.84 -26.40 -21.59
N LEU A 48 -22.86 -27.14 -22.08
CA LEU A 48 -23.01 -28.06 -23.23
C LEU A 48 -23.83 -29.29 -22.85
N GLU A 49 -23.56 -29.89 -21.69
CA GLU A 49 -24.33 -31.03 -21.15
C GLU A 49 -25.80 -30.68 -20.89
N ALA A 50 -26.08 -29.43 -20.52
CA ALA A 50 -27.43 -28.89 -20.39
C ALA A 50 -28.14 -28.65 -21.75
N GLY A 51 -27.50 -28.97 -22.88
CA GLY A 51 -28.03 -28.83 -24.22
C GLY A 51 -27.87 -27.42 -24.82
N GLY A 52 -26.96 -26.61 -24.28
CA GLY A 52 -26.68 -25.27 -24.79
C GLY A 52 -25.89 -25.29 -26.10
N ASN A 53 -26.14 -24.30 -26.97
CA ASN A 53 -25.34 -24.11 -28.17
C ASN A 53 -23.91 -23.64 -27.81
N MET A 54 -22.90 -24.35 -28.32
CA MET A 54 -21.49 -24.01 -28.12
C MET A 54 -21.16 -22.55 -28.44
N SER A 55 -21.63 -22.04 -29.59
CA SER A 55 -21.37 -20.66 -30.02
C SER A 55 -21.92 -19.62 -29.04
N ASP A 56 -23.12 -19.86 -28.49
CA ASP A 56 -23.76 -18.94 -27.54
C ASP A 56 -23.07 -18.98 -26.17
N LEU A 57 -22.68 -20.17 -25.71
CA LEU A 57 -21.94 -20.37 -24.47
C LEU A 57 -20.56 -19.72 -24.52
N LEU A 58 -19.80 -19.97 -25.60
CA LEU A 58 -18.48 -19.38 -25.80
C LEU A 58 -18.54 -17.85 -25.81
N ASN A 59 -19.54 -17.28 -26.48
CA ASN A 59 -19.73 -15.83 -26.53
C ASN A 59 -20.07 -15.26 -25.14
N LYS A 60 -20.97 -15.90 -24.38
CA LYS A 60 -21.29 -15.48 -23.00
C LYS A 60 -20.07 -15.52 -22.08
N ILE A 61 -19.35 -16.64 -22.09
CA ILE A 61 -18.15 -16.83 -21.28
C ILE A 61 -17.06 -15.81 -21.66
N ALA A 62 -16.88 -15.53 -22.95
CA ALA A 62 -15.93 -14.53 -23.42
C ALA A 62 -16.27 -13.12 -22.91
N ILE A 63 -17.55 -12.74 -22.96
CA ILE A 63 -18.05 -11.47 -22.41
C ILE A 63 -17.83 -11.42 -20.89
N ASP A 64 -18.14 -12.50 -20.17
CA ASP A 64 -17.97 -12.58 -18.72
C ASP A 64 -16.50 -12.48 -18.30
N LEU A 65 -15.59 -13.15 -19.01
CA LEU A 65 -14.15 -13.04 -18.80
C LEU A 65 -13.62 -11.63 -19.09
N GLN A 66 -14.11 -11.00 -20.17
CA GLN A 66 -13.76 -9.62 -20.50
C GLN A 66 -14.23 -8.66 -19.41
N ASN A 67 -15.48 -8.80 -18.96
CA ASN A 67 -16.06 -8.00 -17.88
C ASN A 67 -15.29 -8.20 -16.57
N ASN A 68 -14.98 -9.44 -16.20
CA ASN A 68 -14.21 -9.74 -15.00
C ASN A 68 -12.82 -9.10 -15.07
N ARG A 69 -12.15 -9.18 -16.22
CA ARG A 69 -10.85 -8.54 -16.44
C ARG A 69 -10.94 -7.02 -16.33
N LEU A 70 -11.99 -6.40 -16.86
CA LEU A 70 -12.21 -4.95 -16.74
C LEU A 70 -12.41 -4.56 -15.28
N ILE A 71 -13.28 -5.26 -14.55
CA ILE A 71 -13.53 -5.02 -13.12
C ILE A 71 -12.23 -5.19 -12.32
N ARG A 72 -11.47 -6.26 -12.55
CA ARG A 72 -10.16 -6.49 -11.89
C ARG A 72 -9.19 -5.35 -12.15
N LYS A 73 -9.14 -4.85 -13.39
CA LYS A 73 -8.27 -3.73 -13.80
C LYS A 73 -8.69 -2.42 -13.13
N GLU A 74 -9.99 -2.14 -13.07
CA GLU A 74 -10.54 -0.97 -12.39
C GLU A 74 -10.27 -1.01 -10.89
N LEU A 75 -10.47 -2.17 -10.25
CA LEU A 75 -10.12 -2.38 -8.85
C LEU A 75 -8.64 -2.15 -8.59
N ALA A 76 -7.76 -2.71 -9.42
CA ALA A 76 -6.32 -2.52 -9.28
C ALA A 76 -5.93 -1.03 -9.37
N ALA A 77 -6.52 -0.28 -10.31
CA ALA A 77 -6.27 1.16 -10.45
C ALA A 77 -6.77 1.97 -9.23
N ASN A 78 -8.00 1.70 -8.78
CA ASN A 78 -8.58 2.37 -7.62
C ASN A 78 -7.80 2.09 -6.33
N VAL A 79 -7.43 0.83 -6.11
CA VAL A 79 -6.67 0.40 -4.94
C VAL A 79 -5.26 0.97 -4.94
N MET A 80 -4.62 1.07 -6.11
CA MET A 80 -3.28 1.66 -6.25
C MET A 80 -3.25 3.12 -5.79
N GLY A 81 -4.32 3.89 -6.03
CA GLY A 81 -4.43 5.27 -5.54
C GLY A 81 -4.33 5.36 -4.01
N TYR A 82 -5.03 4.48 -3.30
CA TYR A 82 -4.96 4.42 -1.84
C TYR A 82 -3.57 4.02 -1.34
N VAL A 83 -2.90 3.08 -2.02
CA VAL A 83 -1.52 2.69 -1.70
C VAL A 83 -0.58 3.89 -1.79
N ILE A 84 -0.65 4.65 -2.89
CA ILE A 84 0.18 5.85 -3.07
C ILE A 84 -0.07 6.86 -1.95
N PHE A 85 -1.33 7.09 -1.58
CA PHE A 85 -1.68 8.01 -0.49
C PHE A 85 -1.11 7.58 0.86
N ILE A 86 -1.23 6.30 1.23
CA ILE A 86 -0.67 5.78 2.50
C ILE A 86 0.84 5.95 2.53
N VAL A 87 1.53 5.60 1.45
CA VAL A 87 2.98 5.76 1.33
C VAL A 87 3.38 7.22 1.48
N PHE A 88 2.69 8.12 0.78
CA PHE A 88 2.93 9.55 0.84
C PHE A 88 2.71 10.12 2.25
N ALA A 89 1.62 9.74 2.91
CA ALA A 89 1.30 10.19 4.26
C ALA A 89 2.34 9.72 5.29
N ALA A 90 2.74 8.44 5.23
CA ALA A 90 3.66 7.85 6.20
C ALA A 90 5.12 8.29 6.00
N ILE A 91 5.55 8.45 4.75
CA ILE A 91 6.95 8.74 4.42
C ILE A 91 7.21 10.25 4.36
N ILE A 92 6.25 11.06 3.91
CA ILE A 92 6.46 12.50 3.69
C ILE A 92 5.73 13.32 4.76
N ILE A 93 4.40 13.16 4.87
CA ILE A 93 3.58 14.04 5.71
C ILE A 93 3.93 13.87 7.20
N ALA A 94 4.03 12.63 7.68
CA ALA A 94 4.30 12.36 9.09
C ALA A 94 5.66 12.95 9.56
N PRO A 95 6.81 12.62 8.92
CA PRO A 95 8.09 13.26 9.25
C PRO A 95 8.07 14.79 9.18
N MET A 96 7.39 15.34 8.16
CA MET A 96 7.27 16.79 7.99
C MET A 96 6.52 17.43 9.15
N MET A 97 5.40 16.85 9.58
CA MET A 97 4.61 17.32 10.72
C MET A 97 5.40 17.24 12.04
N PHE A 98 6.12 16.14 12.28
CA PHE A 98 6.96 16.03 13.49
C PHE A 98 8.13 17.02 13.47
N GLY A 99 8.73 17.27 12.31
CA GLY A 99 9.81 18.27 12.17
C GLY A 99 9.33 19.70 12.45
N LEU A 100 8.11 20.05 12.01
CA LEU A 100 7.49 21.33 12.33
C LEU A 100 7.21 21.46 13.84
N SER A 101 6.66 20.41 14.44
CA SER A 101 6.38 20.38 15.88
C SER A 101 7.66 20.54 16.72
N TYR A 102 8.74 19.81 16.36
CA TYR A 102 10.07 19.96 16.97
C TYR A 102 10.58 21.40 16.89
N THR A 103 10.38 22.05 15.74
CA THR A 103 10.83 23.41 15.50
C THR A 103 10.05 24.42 16.35
N LEU A 104 8.74 24.26 16.48
CA LEU A 104 7.91 25.10 17.33
C LEU A 104 8.31 24.97 18.81
N LEU A 105 8.54 23.75 19.27
CA LEU A 105 9.06 23.48 20.61
C LEU A 105 10.40 24.19 20.86
N ARG A 106 11.31 24.17 19.88
CA ARG A 106 12.61 24.86 19.98
C ARG A 106 12.48 26.38 20.09
N VAL A 107 11.56 26.98 19.33
CA VAL A 107 11.29 28.42 19.41
C VAL A 107 10.69 28.78 20.78
N LEU A 108 9.75 27.98 21.26
CA LEU A 108 9.15 28.17 22.58
C LEU A 108 10.18 28.09 23.71
N GLU A 109 11.09 27.11 23.65
CA GLU A 109 12.19 26.96 24.60
C GLU A 109 13.11 28.20 24.60
N LYS A 110 13.48 28.71 23.43
CA LYS A 110 14.29 29.94 23.30
C LYS A 110 13.59 31.17 23.87
N VAL A 111 12.29 31.33 23.62
CA VAL A 111 11.53 32.47 24.17
C VAL A 111 11.47 32.39 25.69
N ILE A 112 11.19 31.21 26.26
CA ILE A 112 11.15 31.00 27.71
C ILE A 112 12.54 31.17 28.34
N SER A 113 13.62 30.74 27.68
CA SER A 113 14.98 30.90 28.21
C SER A 113 15.47 32.35 28.21
N ASN A 114 14.98 33.17 27.27
CA ASN A 114 15.27 34.61 27.20
C ASN A 114 14.46 35.43 28.22
N ILE A 115 13.42 34.84 28.82
CA ILE A 115 12.69 35.45 29.94
C ILE A 115 13.43 35.07 31.21
N ASP A 116 14.23 36.00 31.73
CA ASP A 116 14.99 35.82 32.96
C ASP A 116 14.06 35.79 34.18
N LEU A 117 13.57 34.59 34.53
CA LEU A 117 12.67 34.35 35.68
C LEU A 117 13.38 34.45 37.04
N THR A 118 14.63 34.93 37.08
CA THR A 118 15.43 34.99 38.31
C THR A 118 15.12 36.20 39.19
N GLN A 119 14.29 37.16 38.74
CA GLN A 119 13.88 38.30 39.56
C GLN A 119 12.41 38.69 39.35
N THR A 120 11.48 37.97 39.98
CA THR A 120 10.24 38.59 40.46
C THR A 120 9.57 37.71 41.49
N ASN A 121 9.85 37.98 42.77
CA ASN A 121 8.90 37.66 43.82
C ASN A 121 7.55 38.33 43.47
N SER A 122 6.45 37.59 43.63
CA SER A 122 5.09 38.11 43.77
C SER A 122 4.20 38.30 42.52
N PHE A 123 4.43 37.61 41.41
CA PHE A 123 3.36 37.45 40.41
C PHE A 123 2.90 35.99 40.35
N SER A 124 1.69 35.72 40.86
CA SER A 124 1.03 34.43 40.77
C SER A 124 0.57 34.18 39.34
N VAL A 125 1.51 33.84 38.46
CA VAL A 125 1.19 33.26 37.17
C VAL A 125 0.66 31.85 37.45
N PRO A 126 -0.58 31.49 37.06
CA PRO A 126 -1.16 30.17 37.32
C PRO A 126 -0.44 29.03 36.59
N PHE A 127 0.55 29.34 35.75
CA PHE A 127 1.35 28.40 35.00
C PHE A 127 2.79 28.40 35.54
N ARG A 128 3.04 27.59 36.57
CA ARG A 128 4.42 27.32 37.08
C ARG A 128 5.10 26.35 36.12
N ILE A 129 5.70 26.87 35.05
CA ILE A 129 6.55 26.08 34.14
C ILE A 129 7.80 25.69 34.90
N HIS A 130 7.93 24.40 35.27
CA HIS A 130 9.21 23.88 35.72
C HIS A 130 10.20 23.92 34.56
N LYS A 131 11.34 24.59 34.78
CA LYS A 131 12.44 24.79 33.80
C LYS A 131 13.20 23.49 33.43
N GLY A 132 12.53 22.33 33.53
CA GLY A 132 13.06 21.00 33.22
C GLY A 132 12.00 19.98 32.80
N ALA A 133 10.76 20.40 32.51
CA ALA A 133 9.69 19.49 32.12
C ALA A 133 9.68 19.12 30.62
N PHE A 134 10.40 19.87 29.78
CA PHE A 134 10.43 19.66 28.33
C PHE A 134 11.87 19.78 27.81
N HIS A 135 12.56 18.64 27.70
CA HIS A 135 13.81 18.58 26.97
C HIS A 135 13.54 18.29 25.49
N LEU A 136 14.16 19.09 24.62
CA LEU A 136 14.07 18.95 23.16
C LEU A 136 14.57 17.58 22.66
N SER A 137 15.43 16.91 23.43
CA SER A 137 15.89 15.55 23.19
C SER A 137 14.79 14.51 23.33
N ASP A 138 13.91 14.66 24.31
CA ASP A 138 12.85 13.67 24.61
C ASP A 138 11.82 13.64 23.49
N PHE A 139 11.55 14.82 22.91
CA PHE A 139 10.69 14.93 21.73
C PHE A 139 11.30 14.27 20.48
N MET A 140 12.63 14.32 20.31
CA MET A 140 13.28 13.60 19.21
C MET A 140 13.14 12.09 19.37
N ILE A 141 13.43 11.55 20.55
CA ILE A 141 13.26 10.11 20.83
C ILE A 141 11.81 9.69 20.57
N PHE A 142 10.84 10.47 21.07
CA PHE A 142 9.42 10.22 20.85
C PHE A 142 9.07 10.19 19.36
N SER A 143 9.55 11.16 18.59
CA SER A 143 9.30 11.25 17.14
C SER A 143 9.88 10.05 16.40
N TYR A 144 11.09 9.58 16.73
CA TYR A 144 11.68 8.40 16.11
C TYR A 144 10.90 7.12 16.39
N ILE A 145 10.47 6.91 17.64
CA ILE A 145 9.66 5.74 18.01
C ILE A 145 8.31 5.79 17.29
N TYR A 146 7.66 6.95 17.24
CA TYR A 146 6.38 7.10 16.57
C TYR A 146 6.50 6.88 15.06
N LEU A 147 7.53 7.46 14.42
CA LEU A 147 7.80 7.25 13.00
C LEU A 147 8.10 5.79 12.68
N PHE A 148 8.79 5.08 13.57
CA PHE A 148 9.01 3.65 13.43
C PHE A 148 7.70 2.85 13.43
N ILE A 149 6.82 3.11 14.41
CA ILE A 149 5.53 2.41 14.53
C ILE A 149 4.62 2.70 13.33
N THR A 150 4.53 3.97 12.92
CA THR A 150 3.68 4.38 11.79
C THR A 150 4.22 3.89 10.45
N SER A 151 5.54 3.93 10.25
CA SER A 151 6.21 3.34 9.10
C SER A 151 5.96 1.83 9.01
N ALA A 152 6.14 1.10 10.11
CA ALA A 152 5.91 -0.34 10.16
C ALA A 152 4.46 -0.70 9.84
N SER A 153 3.51 0.03 10.43
CA SER A 153 2.08 -0.16 10.19
C SER A 153 1.71 0.12 8.73
N SER A 154 2.26 1.18 8.16
CA SER A 154 2.01 1.56 6.76
C SER A 154 2.62 0.56 5.78
N ALA A 155 3.82 0.05 6.04
CA ALA A 155 4.46 -0.98 5.22
C ALA A 155 3.65 -2.29 5.20
N MET A 156 3.09 -2.69 6.35
CA MET A 156 2.21 -3.86 6.43
C MET A 156 0.90 -3.65 5.66
N LEU A 157 0.25 -2.49 5.84
CA LEU A 157 -0.98 -2.16 5.11
C LEU A 157 -0.76 -2.17 3.59
N VAL A 158 0.32 -1.54 3.13
CA VAL A 158 0.66 -1.50 1.70
C VAL A 158 0.94 -2.90 1.14
N SER A 159 1.61 -3.77 1.90
CA SER A 159 1.86 -5.16 1.45
C SER A 159 0.58 -5.98 1.39
N MET A 160 -0.30 -5.85 2.38
CA MET A 160 -1.59 -6.53 2.38
C MET A 160 -2.42 -6.13 1.17
N ILE A 161 -2.46 -4.83 0.87
CA ILE A 161 -3.24 -4.30 -0.24
C ILE A 161 -2.66 -4.72 -1.60
N ARG A 162 -1.33 -4.69 -1.76
CA ARG A 162 -0.69 -4.92 -3.07
C ARG A 162 -0.50 -6.39 -3.40
N LYS A 163 -0.18 -7.22 -2.40
CA LYS A 163 0.21 -8.62 -2.60
C LYS A 163 -0.72 -9.62 -1.92
N GLY A 164 -1.69 -9.15 -1.12
CA GLY A 164 -2.62 -10.03 -0.39
C GLY A 164 -2.00 -10.76 0.80
N ASN A 165 -0.71 -10.56 1.08
CA ASN A 165 0.02 -11.24 2.16
C ASN A 165 0.76 -10.24 3.04
N ILE A 166 0.48 -10.30 4.35
CA ILE A 166 1.12 -9.48 5.38
C ILE A 166 2.60 -9.83 5.57
N LYS A 167 3.00 -11.09 5.30
CA LYS A 167 4.37 -11.58 5.52
C LYS A 167 5.38 -10.86 4.63
N GLU A 168 4.99 -10.51 3.41
CA GLU A 168 5.85 -9.73 2.52
C GLU A 168 6.02 -8.27 2.97
N GLY A 169 5.16 -7.78 3.86
CA GLY A 169 5.24 -6.44 4.41
C GLY A 169 6.42 -6.27 5.36
N ILE A 170 6.85 -7.35 6.02
CA ILE A 170 7.99 -7.34 6.94
C ILE A 170 9.28 -6.91 6.22
N ASN A 171 9.46 -7.37 4.97
CA ASN A 171 10.62 -6.98 4.15
C ASN A 171 10.58 -5.51 3.73
N LEU A 172 9.39 -4.89 3.72
CA LEU A 172 9.18 -3.51 3.32
C LEU A 172 9.35 -2.51 4.49
N ILE A 173 9.18 -2.96 5.73
CA ILE A 173 9.36 -2.17 6.96
C ILE A 173 10.72 -1.44 7.01
N PRO A 174 11.88 -2.12 6.85
CA PRO A 174 13.17 -1.43 6.97
C PRO A 174 13.33 -0.32 5.93
N LEU A 175 12.83 -0.53 4.71
CA LEU A 175 12.85 0.48 3.66
C LEU A 175 12.03 1.71 4.06
N PHE A 176 10.79 1.53 4.51
CA PHE A 176 9.93 2.65 4.88
C PHE A 176 10.49 3.45 6.06
N THR A 177 11.05 2.75 7.04
CA THR A 177 11.60 3.38 8.26
C THR A 177 12.84 4.21 7.93
N VAL A 178 13.77 3.66 7.15
CA VAL A 178 15.00 4.38 6.77
C VAL A 178 14.65 5.64 5.97
N VAL A 179 13.74 5.55 5.01
CA VAL A 179 13.34 6.70 4.19
C VAL A 179 12.64 7.76 5.05
N SER A 180 11.73 7.34 5.94
CA SER A 180 11.02 8.25 6.86
C SER A 180 12.00 9.00 7.79
N PHE A 181 13.01 8.31 8.33
CA PHE A 181 14.03 8.93 9.19
C PHE A 181 14.94 9.91 8.43
N ILE A 182 15.30 9.59 7.19
CA ILE A 182 16.07 10.48 6.32
C ILE A 182 15.27 11.77 6.09
N ILE A 183 13.98 11.66 5.75
CA ILE A 183 13.12 12.82 5.52
C ILE A 183 12.96 13.63 6.80
N PHE A 184 12.73 13.00 7.94
CA PHE A 184 12.62 13.69 9.23
C PHE A 184 13.86 14.54 9.54
N THR A 185 15.05 13.94 9.38
CA THR A 185 16.32 14.63 9.61
C THR A 185 16.54 15.78 8.62
N LEU A 186 16.16 15.58 7.36
CA LEU A 186 16.25 16.58 6.31
C LEU A 186 15.34 17.78 6.60
N VAL A 187 14.09 17.53 7.03
CA VAL A 187 13.13 18.57 7.41
C VAL A 187 13.66 19.39 8.59
N ILE A 188 14.16 18.75 9.64
CA ILE A 188 14.74 19.47 10.80
C ILE A 188 15.92 20.35 10.35
N LYS A 189 16.82 19.82 9.51
CA LYS A 189 17.95 20.60 8.97
C LYS A 189 17.47 21.83 8.19
N LEU A 190 16.51 21.64 7.28
CA LEU A 190 15.94 22.71 6.46
C LEU A 190 15.29 23.81 7.32
N LEU A 191 14.42 23.41 8.25
CA LEU A 191 13.73 24.35 9.15
C LEU A 191 14.71 25.06 10.09
N SER A 192 15.74 24.36 10.57
CA SER A 192 16.76 24.99 11.41
C SER A 192 17.58 26.04 10.66
N SER A 193 17.89 25.80 9.38
CA SER A 193 18.59 26.76 8.53
C SER A 193 17.75 28.01 8.28
N ILE A 194 16.44 27.83 8.01
CA ILE A 194 15.52 28.95 7.80
C ILE A 194 15.43 29.84 9.04
N ILE A 195 15.37 29.24 10.23
CA ILE A 195 15.28 30.00 11.49
C ILE A 195 16.59 30.70 11.84
N ILE A 196 17.75 30.15 11.48
CA ILE A 196 19.04 30.83 11.68
C ILE A 196 19.21 32.01 10.72
N VAL A 197 18.65 31.93 9.51
CA VAL A 197 18.70 33.03 8.52
C VAL A 197 17.67 34.13 8.83
N ALA A 198 16.60 33.81 9.54
CA ALA A 198 15.50 34.74 9.85
C ALA A 198 15.63 35.48 11.20
N VAL A 199 16.61 35.12 12.04
CA VAL A 199 16.91 35.78 13.34
C VAL A 199 18.23 36.51 13.22
#